data_AF-A0A0J8UBD4-F1
#
_entry.id   AF-A0A0J8UBD4-F1
#
_cell.length_a   1.000
_cell.length_b   1.000
_cell.length_c   1.000
_cell.angle_alpha   90.00
_cell.angle_beta   90.00
_cell.angle_gamma   90.00
#
_symmetry.space_group_name_H-M   'P 1'
#
loop_
_entity.id
_entity.type
_entity.pdbx_description
1 polymer ?
#
loop_
_entity_poly.entity_id
_entity_poly.type
_entity_poly.pdbx_seq_one_letter_code
_entity_poly.pdbx_strand_id
1 'polypeptide(L)'
;MMKGPLMGSLNIAATREVIVAYGQSSSAWAASTINTWLGVIVGIIFLVVAGNVMRDKQKDESDKVKAIALLGVGSVIVAGVVMMFVNNKFGGAAGRIGETVN
;
A
#
# COMPACT_ATOMS: atom_id res chain seq x y z
N MET A 1 -54.12 2.67 -16.72
CA MET A 1 -52.94 3.55 -16.53
C MET A 1 -51.97 2.85 -15.59
N MET A 2 -51.04 2.05 -16.12
CA MET A 2 -50.10 1.28 -15.28
C MET A 2 -48.68 1.83 -15.42
N LYS A 3 -48.17 2.33 -14.28
CA LYS A 3 -46.77 2.36 -13.83
C LYS A 3 -45.67 2.62 -14.87
N GLY A 4 -45.29 3.88 -15.05
CA GLY A 4 -43.88 4.28 -15.08
C GLY A 4 -43.66 5.12 -13.82
N PRO A 5 -42.69 4.80 -12.94
CA PRO A 5 -41.26 5.00 -13.23
C PRO A 5 -40.32 4.04 -12.45
N LEU A 6 -39.70 3.07 -13.11
CA LEU A 6 -38.63 2.25 -12.49
C LEU A 6 -37.26 2.41 -13.18
N MET A 7 -37.23 3.03 -14.37
CA MET A 7 -35.98 3.25 -15.13
C MET A 7 -35.05 4.29 -14.47
N GLY A 8 -35.60 5.30 -13.78
CA GLY A 8 -34.80 6.34 -13.12
C GLY A 8 -34.07 5.85 -11.86
N SER A 9 -34.74 5.04 -11.03
CA SER A 9 -34.14 4.51 -9.79
C SER A 9 -33.12 3.40 -10.05
N LEU A 10 -33.33 2.56 -11.06
CA LEU A 10 -32.35 1.56 -11.51
C LEU A 10 -31.07 2.20 -12.07
N ASN A 11 -31.20 3.30 -12.82
CA ASN A 11 -30.05 4.02 -13.38
C ASN A 11 -29.23 4.74 -12.29
N ILE A 12 -29.88 5.31 -11.26
CA ILE A 12 -29.17 5.96 -10.15
C ILE A 12 -28.44 4.93 -9.27
N ALA A 13 -29.05 3.78 -9.00
CA ALA A 13 -28.40 2.69 -8.27
C ALA A 13 -27.20 2.11 -9.06
N ALA A 14 -27.39 1.79 -10.34
CA ALA A 14 -26.32 1.29 -11.21
C ALA A 14 -25.18 2.31 -11.38
N THR A 15 -25.48 3.61 -11.51
CA THR A 15 -24.46 4.65 -11.59
C THR A 15 -23.68 4.79 -10.29
N ARG A 16 -24.34 4.63 -9.13
CA ARG A 16 -23.68 4.67 -7.82
C ARG A 16 -22.75 3.48 -7.62
N GLU A 17 -23.18 2.28 -8.02
CA GLU A 17 -22.33 1.08 -7.98
C GLU A 17 -21.07 1.23 -8.84
N VAL A 18 -21.20 1.80 -10.04
CA VAL A 18 -20.04 2.07 -10.92
C VAL A 18 -19.09 3.11 -10.32
N ILE A 19 -19.61 4.18 -9.71
CA ILE A 19 -18.78 5.21 -9.05
C ILE A 19 -18.04 4.61 -7.85
N VAL A 20 -18.70 3.78 -7.04
CA VAL A 20 -18.06 3.09 -5.91
C VAL A 20 -16.99 2.12 -6.42
N ALA A 21 -17.29 1.28 -7.42
CA ALA A 21 -16.32 0.35 -8.01
C ALA A 21 -15.09 1.07 -8.61
N TYR A 22 -15.29 2.22 -9.26
CA TYR A 22 -14.18 3.04 -9.77
C TYR A 22 -13.35 3.67 -8.64
N GLY A 23 -14.00 4.13 -7.57
CA GLY A 23 -13.31 4.64 -6.37
C GLY A 23 -12.48 3.57 -5.65
N GLN A 24 -12.99 2.34 -5.56
CA GLN A 24 -12.28 1.20 -4.96
C GLN A 24 -11.09 0.73 -5.81
N SER A 25 -11.24 0.70 -7.14
CA SER A 25 -10.16 0.31 -8.04
C SER A 25 -9.04 1.35 -8.12
N SER A 26 -9.37 2.64 -8.14
CA SER A 26 -8.42 3.75 -8.09
C SER A 26 -7.59 3.76 -6.80
N SER A 27 -8.24 3.56 -5.65
CA SER A 27 -7.58 3.55 -4.34
C SER A 27 -6.72 2.30 -4.11
N ALA A 28 -7.18 1.12 -4.55
CA ALA A 28 -6.38 -0.10 -4.53
C ALA A 28 -5.13 0.01 -5.43
N TRP A 29 -5.26 0.63 -6.61
CA TRP A 29 -4.14 0.88 -7.51
C TRP A 29 -3.13 1.87 -6.90
N ALA A 30 -3.60 2.94 -6.24
CA ALA A 30 -2.74 3.90 -5.55
C ALA A 30 -1.96 3.22 -4.41
N ALA A 31 -2.61 2.38 -3.60
CA ALA A 31 -1.95 1.62 -2.54
C ALA A 31 -0.85 0.70 -3.08
N SER A 32 -1.16 -0.07 -4.13
CA SER A 32 -0.21 -0.96 -4.81
C SER A 32 0.99 -0.20 -5.38
N THR A 33 0.74 0.92 -6.04
CA THR A 33 1.79 1.78 -6.61
C THR A 33 2.71 2.34 -5.52
N ILE A 34 2.15 2.86 -4.42
CA ILE A 34 2.92 3.39 -3.29
C ILE A 34 3.78 2.29 -2.65
N ASN A 35 3.19 1.11 -2.38
CA ASN A 35 3.92 -0.01 -1.78
C ASN A 35 5.07 -0.50 -2.68
N THR A 36 4.87 -0.49 -4.00
CA THR A 36 5.90 -0.86 -4.97
C THR A 36 7.10 0.10 -4.91
N TRP A 37 6.84 1.42 -4.97
CA TRP A 37 7.90 2.43 -4.86
C TRP A 37 8.57 2.44 -3.50
N LEU A 38 7.82 2.19 -2.42
CA LEU A 38 8.37 2.04 -1.08
C LEU A 38 9.39 0.89 -1.04
N GLY A 39 9.05 -0.28 -1.62
CA GLY A 39 9.95 -1.42 -1.72
C GLY A 39 11.23 -1.10 -2.49
N VAL A 40 11.12 -0.39 -3.61
CA VAL A 40 12.27 0.05 -4.41
C VAL A 40 13.19 0.99 -3.62
N ILE A 41 12.63 2.01 -2.96
CA ILE A 41 13.40 2.99 -2.18
C ILE A 41 14.12 2.30 -1.01
N VAL A 42 13.41 1.45 -0.26
CA VAL A 42 13.98 0.70 0.87
C VAL A 42 15.09 -0.23 0.39
N GLY A 43 14.89 -0.92 -0.74
CA GLY A 43 15.91 -1.78 -1.35
C GLY A 43 17.18 -1.02 -1.74
N ILE A 44 17.05 0.15 -2.37
CA ILE A 44 18.20 0.99 -2.75
C ILE A 44 18.96 1.46 -1.51
N ILE A 45 18.25 1.97 -0.49
CA ILE A 45 18.88 2.42 0.76
C ILE A 45 19.63 1.26 1.43
N PHE A 46 19.00 0.07 1.49
CA PHE A 46 19.63 -1.11 2.06
C PHE A 46 20.92 -1.48 1.32
N LEU A 47 20.92 -1.51 -0.01
CA LEU A 47 22.12 -1.83 -0.80
C LEU A 47 23.25 -0.81 -0.59
N VAL A 48 22.92 0.48 -0.53
CA VAL A 48 23.92 1.54 -0.30
C VAL A 48 24.54 1.40 1.09
N VAL A 49 23.71 1.23 2.13
CA VAL A 49 24.19 1.11 3.51
C VAL A 49 24.96 -0.19 3.72
N ALA A 50 24.43 -1.32 3.23
CA ALA A 50 25.12 -2.61 3.31
C ALA A 50 26.45 -2.60 2.56
N GLY A 51 26.49 -1.98 1.37
CA GLY A 51 27.73 -1.78 0.60
C GLY A 51 28.79 -0.99 1.37
N ASN A 52 28.39 0.08 2.07
CA ASN A 52 29.30 0.86 2.91
C ASN A 52 29.80 0.06 4.12
N VAL A 53 28.93 -0.72 4.77
CA VAL A 53 29.30 -1.58 5.91
C VAL A 53 30.27 -2.69 5.50
N MET A 54 30.07 -3.31 4.33
CA MET A 54 30.98 -4.36 3.83
C MET A 54 32.37 -3.82 3.49
N ARG A 55 32.44 -2.59 2.96
CA ARG A 55 33.68 -1.92 2.58
C ARG A 55 34.46 -1.35 3.76
N ASP A 56 33.85 -1.28 4.94
CA ASP A 56 34.50 -0.84 6.16
C ASP A 56 35.60 -1.85 6.57
N LYS A 57 36.87 -1.45 6.47
CA LYS A 57 38.00 -2.32 6.80
C LYS A 57 38.29 -2.37 8.31
N GLN A 58 37.62 -1.55 9.12
CA GLN A 58 37.84 -1.48 10.57
C GLN A 58 36.96 -2.45 11.37
N LYS A 59 35.93 -3.03 10.74
CA LYS A 59 35.02 -3.97 11.39
C LYS A 59 35.42 -5.42 11.12
N ASP A 60 35.25 -6.27 12.12
CA ASP A 60 35.28 -7.72 11.94
C ASP A 60 34.14 -8.18 11.04
N GLU A 61 34.40 -9.19 10.21
CA GLU A 61 33.42 -9.74 9.26
C GLU A 61 32.13 -10.21 9.96
N SER A 62 32.24 -10.77 11.16
CA SER A 62 31.09 -11.18 11.99
C SER A 62 30.19 -9.99 12.35
N ASP A 63 30.78 -8.85 12.70
CA ASP A 63 30.03 -7.65 13.10
C ASP A 63 29.44 -6.92 11.89
N LYS A 64 30.07 -7.00 10.71
CA LYS A 64 29.48 -6.54 9.45
C LYS A 64 28.21 -7.32 9.11
N VAL A 65 28.27 -8.65 9.20
CA VAL A 65 27.12 -9.50 8.89
C VAL A 65 25.97 -9.25 9.88
N LYS A 66 26.26 -9.13 11.18
CA LYS A 66 25.25 -8.77 12.18
C LYS A 66 24.63 -7.40 11.91
N ALA A 67 25.44 -6.40 11.56
CA ALA A 67 24.94 -5.06 11.25
C ALA A 67 24.03 -5.07 10.01
N ILE A 68 24.40 -5.78 8.95
CA ILE A 68 23.59 -5.92 7.74
C ILE A 68 22.30 -6.69 8.03
N ALA A 69 22.37 -7.78 8.81
CA ALA A 69 21.20 -8.53 9.22
C ALA A 69 20.23 -7.67 10.04
N LEU A 70 20.73 -6.89 11.00
CA LEU A 70 19.93 -5.98 11.82
C LEU A 70 19.29 -4.88 10.97
N LEU A 71 20.05 -4.30 10.03
CA LEU A 71 19.54 -3.32 9.06
C LEU A 71 18.46 -3.93 8.16
N GLY A 72 18.64 -5.18 7.73
CA GLY A 72 17.68 -5.92 6.92
C GLY A 72 16.36 -6.14 7.65
N VAL A 73 16.43 -6.66 8.87
CA VAL A 73 15.24 -6.87 9.72
C VAL A 73 14.54 -5.53 10.02
N GLY A 74 15.30 -4.49 10.40
CA GLY A 74 14.75 -3.17 10.70
C GLY A 74 14.05 -2.54 9.49
N SER A 75 14.65 -2.63 8.30
CA SER A 75 14.08 -2.08 7.07
C SER A 75 12.80 -2.80 6.64
N VAL A 76 12.73 -4.13 6.78
CA VAL A 76 11.50 -4.91 6.51
C VAL A 76 10.38 -4.52 7.49
N ILE A 77 10.68 -4.36 8.78
CA ILE A 77 9.68 -3.95 9.78
C ILE A 77 9.11 -2.56 9.44
N VAL A 78 9.99 -1.59 9.18
CA VAL A 78 9.56 -0.22 8.82
C VAL A 78 8.73 -0.23 7.53
N ALA A 79 9.17 -0.96 6.50
CA ALA A 79 8.42 -1.09 5.26
C ALA A 79 7.03 -1.71 5.51
N GLY A 80 6.96 -2.78 6.29
CA GLY A 80 5.70 -3.45 6.63
C GLY A 80 4.71 -2.53 7.36
N VAL A 81 5.19 -1.75 8.33
CA VAL A 81 4.36 -0.75 9.05
C VAL A 81 3.82 0.29 8.08
N VAL A 82 4.67 0.85 7.20
CA VAL A 82 4.24 1.85 6.23
C VAL A 82 3.24 1.26 5.23
N MET A 83 3.48 0.04 4.72
CA MET A 83 2.53 -0.65 3.85
C MET A 83 1.18 -0.88 4.54
N MET A 84 1.17 -1.23 5.83
CA MET A 84 -0.06 -1.36 6.61
C MET A 84 -0.81 -0.02 6.71
N PHE A 85 -0.11 1.09 6.96
CA PHE A 85 -0.73 2.42 6.97
C PHE A 85 -1.29 2.83 5.61
N VAL A 86 -0.55 2.57 4.53
CA VAL A 86 -0.98 2.84 3.15
C VAL A 86 -2.24 2.01 2.84
N ASN A 87 -2.22 0.72 3.13
CA ASN A 87 -3.36 -0.17 2.91
C ASN A 87 -4.57 0.26 3.76
N ASN A 88 -4.38 0.71 4.99
CA ASN A 88 -5.48 1.21 5.82
C ASN A 88 -6.05 2.53 5.30
N LYS A 89 -5.19 3.44 4.80
CA LYS A 89 -5.60 4.74 4.26
C LYS A 89 -6.36 4.61 2.94
N PHE A 90 -5.87 3.76 2.04
CA PHE A 90 -6.42 3.63 0.69
C PHE A 90 -7.43 2.48 0.57
N GLY A 91 -7.28 1.40 1.34
CA GLY A 91 -8.23 0.27 1.39
C GLY A 91 -9.40 0.48 2.37
N GLY A 92 -9.22 1.26 3.44
CA GLY A 92 -10.25 1.49 4.47
C GLY A 92 -11.33 2.50 4.10
N ALA A 93 -11.03 3.50 3.27
CA ALA A 93 -12.03 4.49 2.82
C ALA A 93 -13.05 3.88 1.85
N ALA A 94 -12.63 2.89 1.06
CA ALA A 94 -13.45 2.12 0.14
C ALA A 94 -14.51 1.24 0.83
N GLY A 95 -14.17 0.66 1.99
CA GLY A 95 -15.07 -0.22 2.75
C GLY A 95 -16.17 0.53 3.52
N ARG A 96 -15.89 1.74 4.03
CA ARG A 96 -16.87 2.52 4.80
C ARG A 96 -17.89 3.25 3.93
N ILE A 97 -17.59 3.53 2.66
CA ILE A 97 -18.58 4.09 1.73
C ILE A 97 -19.69 3.07 1.44
N GLY A 98 -19.40 1.76 1.46
CA GLY A 98 -20.43 0.72 1.36
C GLY A 98 -21.31 0.62 2.61
N GLU A 99 -20.73 0.75 3.81
CA GLU A 99 -21.47 0.72 5.08
C GLU A 99 -22.29 1.99 5.37
N THR A 100 -21.97 3.13 4.75
CA THR A 100 -22.76 4.37 4.92
C THR A 100 -23.94 4.43 3.94
N VAL A 101 -24.10 3.40 3.10
CA VAL A 101 -25.06 3.36 1.97
C VAL A 101 -26.03 2.18 2.07
N ASN A 102 -25.74 1.21 2.93
CA ASN A 102 -26.69 0.17 3.37
C ASN A 102 -27.43 0.63 4.63
#